data_AF-A0A0C2MR58-F1
#
_entry.id   AF-A0A0C2MR58-F1
#
_cell.length_a   1.000
_cell.length_b   1.000
_cell.length_c   1.000
_cell.angle_alpha   90.00
_cell.angle_beta   90.00
_cell.angle_gamma   90.00
#
_symmetry.space_group_name_H-M   'P 1'
#
loop_
_entity.id
_entity.type
_entity.pdbx_description
1 polymer ?
#
loop_
_entity_poly.entity_id
_entity_poly.type
_entity_poly.pdbx_seq_one_letter_code
_entity_poly.pdbx_strand_id
1 'polypeptide(L)'
;MCAVSYSATLGYSVVRHSETVGLSVARKVLKQGYFLIPLLICCSTFGATNCTFYATGSVIASAGYNGDLPLIFSLVHRSSRTPIIGLTVELLISMIFITFQFQVLLNYSAFVSWMIYLASFCCLMKLKIWPHKEYSTKIFQIPIVFVIIMKLVCLFTIIMCFYLKPLGCGLFALFIILVFGFQFVPDNYTSCSFLENIHEKMVKFLGDKCNLVPITSNDIS
;
A
#
# COMPACT_ATOMS: atom_id res chain seq x y z
N MET A 1 -16.59 -15.23 -11.29
CA MET A 1 -16.58 -16.59 -11.87
C MET A 1 -16.06 -17.65 -10.88
N CYS A 2 -14.92 -17.44 -10.19
CA CYS A 2 -14.39 -18.42 -9.23
C CYS A 2 -15.33 -18.73 -8.06
N ALA A 3 -15.97 -17.72 -7.45
CA ALA A 3 -16.89 -17.93 -6.32
C ALA A 3 -18.05 -18.87 -6.66
N VAL A 4 -18.64 -18.72 -7.86
CA VAL A 4 -19.74 -19.58 -8.34
C VAL A 4 -19.24 -20.98 -8.67
N SER A 5 -18.05 -21.11 -9.28
CA SER A 5 -17.44 -22.42 -9.59
C SER A 5 -17.09 -23.20 -8.32
N TYR A 6 -16.56 -22.53 -7.29
CA TYR A 6 -16.20 -23.16 -6.02
C TYR A 6 -17.43 -23.65 -5.26
N SER A 7 -18.49 -22.84 -5.20
CA SER A 7 -19.74 -23.25 -4.54
C SER A 7 -20.45 -24.38 -5.30
N ALA A 8 -20.43 -24.35 -6.64
CA ALA A 8 -21.01 -25.42 -7.45
C ALA A 8 -20.26 -26.75 -7.32
N THR A 9 -18.94 -26.73 -7.15
CA THR A 9 -18.12 -27.96 -7.09
C THR A 9 -18.02 -28.56 -5.69
N LEU A 10 -17.83 -27.74 -4.65
CA LEU A 10 -17.63 -28.21 -3.27
C LEU A 10 -18.89 -28.10 -2.40
N GLY A 11 -19.83 -27.22 -2.74
CA GLY A 11 -20.95 -26.85 -1.87
C GLY A 11 -20.56 -25.74 -0.86
N TYR A 12 -21.55 -24.92 -0.47
CA TYR A 12 -21.33 -23.73 0.38
C TYR A 12 -20.76 -24.04 1.76
N SER A 13 -21.15 -25.15 2.38
CA SER A 13 -20.67 -25.56 3.71
C SER A 13 -19.17 -25.86 3.68
N VAL A 14 -18.71 -26.60 2.68
CA VAL A 14 -17.31 -27.01 2.55
C VAL A 14 -16.41 -25.80 2.24
N VAL A 15 -16.87 -24.88 1.39
CA VAL A 15 -16.13 -23.64 1.07
C VAL A 15 -15.91 -22.78 2.30
N ARG A 16 -16.89 -22.71 3.22
CA ARG A 16 -16.80 -21.89 4.44
C ARG A 16 -15.76 -22.40 5.45
N HIS A 17 -15.55 -23.71 5.51
CA HIS A 17 -14.63 -24.33 6.47
C HIS A 17 -13.23 -24.63 5.90
N SER A 18 -13.07 -24.59 4.58
CA SER A 18 -11.80 -24.90 3.94
C SER A 18 -10.87 -23.69 3.93
N GLU A 19 -9.69 -23.82 4.54
CA GLU A 19 -8.63 -22.80 4.49
C GLU A 19 -8.04 -22.67 3.07
N THR A 20 -8.03 -23.76 2.30
CA THR A 20 -7.49 -23.81 0.93
C THR A 20 -8.53 -24.34 -0.06
N VAL A 21 -9.52 -23.48 -0.34
CA VAL A 21 -10.63 -23.78 -1.26
C VAL A 21 -10.10 -24.19 -2.64
N GLY A 22 -9.10 -23.48 -3.17
CA GLY A 22 -8.52 -23.75 -4.49
C GLY A 22 -7.92 -25.16 -4.61
N LEU A 23 -7.20 -25.62 -3.58
CA LEU A 23 -6.62 -26.97 -3.55
C LEU A 23 -7.70 -28.05 -3.43
N SER A 24 -8.74 -27.77 -2.63
CA SER A 24 -9.88 -28.68 -2.44
C SER A 24 -10.66 -28.88 -3.74
N VAL A 25 -10.87 -27.82 -4.52
CA VAL A 25 -11.46 -27.90 -5.86
C VAL A 25 -10.55 -28.67 -6.81
N ALA A 26 -9.24 -28.36 -6.82
CA ALA A 26 -8.27 -29.01 -7.69
C ALA A 26 -8.24 -30.54 -7.48
N ARG A 27 -8.25 -30.99 -6.22
CA ARG A 27 -8.30 -32.41 -5.88
C ARG A 27 -9.56 -33.09 -6.41
N LYS A 28 -10.71 -32.40 -6.37
CA LYS A 28 -12.00 -32.95 -6.82
C LYS A 28 -12.13 -33.00 -8.34
N VAL A 29 -11.63 -31.98 -9.05
CA VAL A 29 -11.79 -31.84 -10.51
C VAL A 29 -10.67 -32.52 -11.29
N LEU A 30 -9.42 -32.22 -10.94
CA LEU A 30 -8.24 -32.62 -11.74
C LEU A 30 -7.63 -33.96 -11.30
N LYS A 31 -8.06 -34.48 -10.14
CA LYS A 31 -7.59 -35.74 -9.54
C LYS A 31 -6.06 -35.85 -9.55
N GLN A 32 -5.45 -36.51 -10.52
CA GLN A 32 -4.00 -36.71 -10.64
C GLN A 32 -3.23 -35.40 -10.94
N GLY A 33 -3.85 -34.43 -11.61
CA GLY A 33 -3.24 -33.14 -11.97
C GLY A 33 -3.37 -32.04 -10.91
N TYR A 34 -3.78 -32.36 -9.67
CA TYR A 34 -4.12 -31.37 -8.66
C TYR A 34 -2.96 -30.46 -8.25
N PHE A 35 -1.71 -30.92 -8.38
CA PHE A 35 -0.49 -30.19 -8.00
C PHE A 35 -0.18 -28.99 -8.90
N LEU A 36 -0.72 -28.96 -10.12
CA LEU A 36 -0.52 -27.84 -11.05
C LEU A 36 -1.18 -26.56 -10.54
N ILE A 37 -2.35 -26.68 -9.90
CA ILE A 37 -3.10 -25.53 -9.38
C ILE A 37 -2.34 -24.75 -8.30
N PRO A 38 -1.84 -25.35 -7.20
CA PRO A 38 -1.06 -24.61 -6.22
C PRO A 38 0.22 -24.03 -6.82
N LEU A 39 0.87 -24.70 -7.78
CA LEU A 39 2.03 -24.16 -8.49
C LEU A 39 1.68 -22.87 -9.26
N LEU A 40 0.59 -22.89 -10.03
CA LEU A 40 0.11 -21.71 -10.75
C LEU A 40 -0.30 -20.57 -9.80
N ILE A 41 -0.93 -20.90 -8.68
CA ILE A 41 -1.27 -19.91 -7.64
C ILE A 41 0.01 -19.29 -7.07
N CYS A 42 1.02 -20.09 -6.73
CA CYS A 42 2.30 -19.59 -6.24
C CYS A 42 3.02 -18.71 -7.26
N CYS A 43 3.03 -19.08 -8.55
CA CYS A 43 3.60 -18.22 -9.60
C CYS A 43 2.85 -16.89 -9.72
N SER A 44 1.53 -16.90 -9.63
CA SER A 44 0.71 -15.69 -9.69
C SER A 44 0.92 -14.78 -8.48
N THR A 45 0.97 -15.33 -7.26
CA THR A 45 1.20 -14.52 -6.05
C THR A 45 2.62 -13.99 -6.02
N PHE A 46 3.62 -14.78 -6.42
CA PHE A 46 5.00 -14.32 -6.54
C PHE A 46 5.13 -13.17 -7.56
N GLY A 47 4.49 -13.28 -8.72
CA GLY A 47 4.45 -12.21 -9.71
C GLY A 47 3.81 -10.93 -9.18
N ALA A 48 2.66 -11.04 -8.51
CA ALA A 48 1.98 -9.89 -7.90
C ALA A 48 2.83 -9.22 -6.82
N THR A 49 3.44 -10.01 -5.92
CA THR A 49 4.30 -9.47 -4.85
C THR A 49 5.52 -8.75 -5.41
N ASN A 50 6.19 -9.31 -6.43
CA ASN A 50 7.35 -8.66 -7.04
C ASN A 50 6.97 -7.33 -7.72
N CYS A 51 5.84 -7.29 -8.43
CA CYS A 51 5.34 -6.06 -9.04
C CYS A 51 5.09 -4.98 -7.98
N THR A 52 4.35 -5.31 -6.93
CA THR A 52 4.09 -4.39 -5.81
C THR A 52 5.37 -3.94 -5.15
N PHE A 53 6.34 -4.85 -4.95
CA PHE A 53 7.62 -4.53 -4.33
C PHE A 53 8.39 -3.46 -5.10
N TYR A 54 8.48 -3.58 -6.44
CA TYR A 54 9.12 -2.56 -7.26
C TYR A 54 8.34 -1.24 -7.28
N ALA A 55 7.01 -1.30 -7.40
CA ALA A 55 6.17 -0.10 -7.42
C ALA A 55 6.29 0.71 -6.11
N THR A 56 6.25 0.04 -4.96
CA THR A 56 6.42 0.68 -3.65
C THR A 56 7.82 1.30 -3.51
N GLY A 57 8.85 0.63 -4.01
CA GLY A 57 10.22 1.17 -4.04
C GLY A 57 10.31 2.53 -4.74
N SER A 58 9.72 2.65 -5.94
CA SER A 58 9.69 3.91 -6.69
C SER A 58 8.91 5.02 -5.99
N VAL A 59 7.80 4.69 -5.31
CA VAL A 59 7.01 5.65 -4.53
C VAL A 59 7.81 6.19 -3.34
N ILE A 60 8.49 5.31 -2.59
CA ILE A 60 9.32 5.71 -1.45
C ILE A 60 10.49 6.59 -1.90
N ALA A 61 11.12 6.22 -3.02
CA ALA A 61 12.20 6.99 -3.65
C ALA A 61 11.75 8.41 -4.04
N SER A 62 10.60 8.53 -4.72
CA SER A 62 10.03 9.81 -5.14
C SER A 62 9.61 10.68 -3.95
N ALA A 63 9.02 10.07 -2.91
CA ALA A 63 8.65 10.77 -1.69
C ALA A 63 9.87 11.29 -0.91
N GLY A 64 10.99 10.54 -0.90
CA GLY A 64 12.26 11.02 -0.35
C GLY A 64 12.87 12.18 -1.17
N TYR A 65 12.66 12.19 -2.49
CA TYR A 65 13.11 13.29 -3.36
C TYR A 65 12.28 14.57 -3.17
N ASN A 66 10.96 14.45 -3.02
CA ASN A 66 10.06 15.59 -2.80
C ASN A 66 10.17 16.20 -1.39
N GLY A 67 10.94 15.58 -0.49
CA GLY A 67 11.07 16.01 0.91
C GLY A 67 9.93 15.55 1.83
N ASP A 68 9.01 14.71 1.34
CA ASP A 68 7.95 14.09 2.16
C ASP A 68 8.50 13.04 3.13
N LEU A 69 9.65 12.45 2.79
CA LEU A 69 10.39 11.48 3.58
C LEU A 69 11.85 11.92 3.74
N PRO A 70 12.55 11.49 4.81
CA PRO A 70 13.96 11.81 5.02
C PRO A 70 14.85 11.40 3.83
N LEU A 71 15.92 12.16 3.58
CA LEU A 71 16.76 12.03 2.38
C LEU A 71 17.39 10.63 2.21
N ILE A 72 17.58 9.87 3.29
CA ILE A 72 17.99 8.46 3.26
C ILE A 72 17.13 7.61 2.30
N PHE A 73 15.83 7.90 2.21
CA PHE A 73 14.91 7.14 1.36
C PHE A 73 15.02 7.48 -0.13
N SER A 74 15.64 8.62 -0.48
CA SER A 74 15.96 8.99 -1.86
C SER A 74 17.22 8.31 -2.41
N LEU A 75 17.93 7.53 -1.58
CA LEU A 75 19.17 6.88 -1.96
C LEU A 75 18.93 5.67 -2.85
N VAL A 76 19.61 5.67 -4.01
CA VAL A 76 19.48 4.65 -5.04
C VAL A 76 20.84 4.08 -5.42
N HIS A 77 20.90 2.79 -5.73
CA HIS A 77 22.14 2.15 -6.15
C HIS A 77 22.63 2.67 -7.50
N ARG A 78 23.92 3.04 -7.57
CA ARG A 78 24.51 3.72 -8.75
C ARG A 78 24.36 2.95 -10.06
N SER A 79 24.50 1.63 -10.05
CA SER A 79 24.46 0.79 -11.26
C SER A 79 23.04 0.32 -11.60
N SER A 80 22.32 -0.19 -10.61
CA SER A 80 21.01 -0.86 -10.80
C SER A 80 19.83 0.11 -10.74
N ARG A 81 20.04 1.36 -10.33
CA ARG A 81 18.99 2.37 -10.10
C ARG A 81 17.85 1.87 -9.19
N THR A 82 18.17 0.98 -8.25
CA THR A 82 17.21 0.40 -7.30
C THR A 82 17.26 1.10 -5.94
N PRO A 83 16.09 1.45 -5.34
CA PRO A 83 16.02 2.07 -4.02
C PRO A 83 16.15 1.02 -2.90
N ILE A 84 17.39 0.56 -2.65
CA ILE A 84 17.67 -0.57 -1.74
C ILE A 84 17.16 -0.31 -0.31
N ILE A 85 17.31 0.90 0.21
CA ILE A 85 16.93 1.22 1.60
C ILE A 85 15.41 1.17 1.78
N GLY A 86 14.66 1.82 0.89
CA GLY A 86 13.20 1.79 0.92
C GLY A 86 12.64 0.36 0.80
N LEU A 87 13.20 -0.43 -0.11
CA LEU A 87 12.85 -1.84 -0.29
C LEU A 87 13.16 -2.69 0.94
N THR A 88 14.29 -2.45 1.61
CA THR A 88 14.65 -3.18 2.84
C THR A 88 13.69 -2.89 3.98
N VAL A 89 13.31 -1.62 4.15
CA VAL A 89 12.32 -1.22 5.16
C VAL A 89 10.97 -1.86 4.89
N GLU A 90 10.52 -1.88 3.63
CA GLU A 90 9.28 -2.55 3.22
C GLU A 90 9.30 -4.06 3.54
N LEU A 91 10.43 -4.74 3.29
CA LEU A 91 10.59 -6.16 3.67
C LEU A 91 10.51 -6.37 5.18
N LEU A 92 11.16 -5.52 5.97
CA LEU A 92 11.13 -5.63 7.44
C LEU A 92 9.70 -5.44 7.97
N ILE A 93 8.98 -4.45 7.45
CA ILE A 93 7.58 -4.20 7.80
C ILE A 93 6.71 -5.40 7.40
N SER A 94 6.91 -5.94 6.21
CA SER A 94 6.20 -7.13 5.72
C SER A 94 6.42 -8.35 6.62
N MET A 95 7.66 -8.58 7.08
CA MET A 95 7.99 -9.66 8.00
C MET A 95 7.26 -9.53 9.35
N ILE A 96 7.10 -8.31 9.86
CA ILE A 96 6.30 -8.06 11.07
C ILE A 96 4.83 -8.42 10.80
N PHE A 97 4.27 -7.99 9.67
CA PHE A 97 2.86 -8.24 9.33
C PHE A 97 2.53 -9.73 9.10
N ILE A 98 3.49 -10.53 8.62
CA ILE A 98 3.31 -11.99 8.45
C ILE A 98 3.01 -12.71 9.78
N THR A 99 3.43 -12.14 10.92
CA THR A 99 3.18 -12.73 12.24
C THR A 99 1.70 -12.65 12.66
N PHE A 100 0.90 -11.81 12.01
CA PHE A 100 -0.52 -11.64 12.32
C PHE A 100 -1.40 -12.66 11.58
N GLN A 101 -2.59 -12.92 12.15
CA GLN A 101 -3.58 -13.77 11.49
C GLN A 101 -4.09 -13.12 10.20
N PHE A 102 -4.18 -13.92 9.12
CA PHE A 102 -4.60 -13.46 7.79
C PHE A 102 -5.94 -12.70 7.80
N GLN A 103 -6.94 -13.19 8.53
CA GLN A 103 -8.25 -12.53 8.63
C GLN A 103 -8.17 -11.12 9.23
N VAL A 104 -7.29 -10.94 10.22
CA VAL A 104 -7.07 -9.64 10.86
C VAL A 104 -6.35 -8.69 9.90
N LEU A 105 -5.31 -9.20 9.22
CA LEU A 105 -4.54 -8.43 8.23
C LEU A 105 -5.42 -7.97 7.06
N LEU A 106 -6.31 -8.84 6.56
CA LEU A 106 -7.27 -8.48 5.52
C LEU A 106 -8.19 -7.33 5.96
N ASN A 107 -8.71 -7.38 7.20
CA ASN A 107 -9.60 -6.32 7.69
C ASN A 107 -8.86 -4.98 7.81
N TYR A 108 -7.61 -4.98 8.27
CA TYR A 108 -6.79 -3.76 8.38
C TYR A 108 -6.37 -3.22 7.01
N SER A 109 -5.97 -4.08 6.08
CA SER A 109 -5.62 -3.68 4.71
C SER A 109 -6.83 -3.07 3.99
N ALA A 110 -8.01 -3.67 4.13
CA ALA A 110 -9.25 -3.12 3.60
C ALA A 110 -9.54 -1.75 4.21
N PHE A 111 -9.50 -1.63 5.53
CA PHE A 111 -9.73 -0.38 6.25
C PHE A 111 -8.85 0.77 5.72
N VAL A 112 -7.53 0.56 5.66
CA VAL A 112 -6.58 1.57 5.17
C VAL A 112 -6.86 1.93 3.71
N SER A 113 -7.12 0.94 2.85
CA SER A 113 -7.42 1.17 1.43
C SER A 113 -8.67 2.03 1.25
N TRP A 114 -9.75 1.72 1.98
CA TRP A 114 -11.00 2.49 1.91
C TRP A 114 -10.86 3.90 2.48
N MET A 115 -10.00 4.10 3.49
CA MET A 115 -9.66 5.44 3.97
C MET A 115 -8.94 6.27 2.91
N ILE A 116 -7.94 5.70 2.24
CA ILE A 116 -7.21 6.39 1.16
C ILE A 116 -8.18 6.72 0.01
N TYR A 117 -9.04 5.78 -0.38
CA TYR A 117 -10.06 6.04 -1.41
C TYR A 117 -11.04 7.14 -0.99
N LEU A 118 -11.50 7.15 0.26
CA LEU A 118 -12.35 8.23 0.77
C LEU A 118 -11.64 9.58 0.69
N ALA A 119 -10.36 9.65 1.08
CA ALA A 119 -9.55 10.87 0.99
C ALA A 119 -9.40 11.34 -0.47
N SER A 120 -9.12 10.43 -1.41
CA SER A 120 -9.04 10.73 -2.85
C SER A 120 -10.34 11.27 -3.40
N PHE A 121 -11.50 10.66 -3.09
CA PHE A 121 -12.80 11.16 -3.54
C PHE A 121 -13.19 12.49 -2.88
N CYS A 122 -12.80 12.72 -1.62
CA CYS A 122 -12.96 14.02 -0.96
C CYS A 122 -12.10 15.10 -1.64
N CYS A 123 -10.84 14.78 -1.98
CA CYS A 123 -9.96 15.67 -2.73
C CYS A 123 -10.55 16.01 -4.10
N LEU A 124 -11.00 15.00 -4.85
CA LEU A 124 -11.63 15.17 -6.16
C LEU A 124 -12.88 16.05 -6.08
N MET A 125 -13.72 15.86 -5.05
CA MET A 125 -14.89 16.70 -4.82
C MET A 125 -14.51 18.15 -4.52
N LYS A 126 -13.49 18.39 -3.67
CA LYS A 126 -13.00 19.74 -3.36
C LYS A 126 -12.44 20.43 -4.60
N LEU A 127 -11.65 19.72 -5.41
CA LEU A 127 -11.08 20.22 -6.66
C LEU A 127 -12.18 20.63 -7.66
N LYS A 128 -13.30 19.89 -7.69
CA LYS A 128 -14.42 20.17 -8.60
C LYS A 128 -15.27 21.37 -8.15
N ILE A 129 -15.43 21.57 -6.84
CA ILE A 129 -16.18 22.71 -6.29
C ILE A 129 -15.34 24.00 -6.35
N TRP A 130 -14.03 23.88 -6.11
CA TRP A 130 -13.09 25.00 -6.08
C TRP A 130 -11.97 24.81 -7.12
N PRO A 131 -12.28 24.93 -8.42
CA PRO A 131 -11.28 24.76 -9.46
C PRO A 131 -10.25 25.89 -9.38
N HIS A 132 -9.00 25.55 -9.09
CA HIS A 132 -7.89 26.49 -9.17
C HIS A 132 -7.59 26.80 -10.65
N LYS A 133 -7.39 28.08 -10.97
CA LYS A 133 -7.38 28.63 -12.34
C LYS A 133 -6.30 28.04 -13.26
N GLU A 134 -5.27 27.42 -12.70
CA GLU A 134 -4.13 26.81 -13.44
C GLU A 134 -4.35 25.36 -13.86
N TYR A 135 -5.24 24.61 -13.19
CA TYR A 135 -5.51 23.21 -13.50
C TYR A 135 -6.84 23.08 -14.24
N SER A 136 -6.87 23.56 -15.48
CA SER A 136 -7.98 23.24 -16.40
C SER A 136 -7.88 21.78 -16.81
N THR A 137 -8.21 20.87 -15.90
CA THR A 137 -8.26 19.42 -16.14
C THR A 137 -9.49 19.08 -16.96
N LYS A 138 -9.48 19.48 -18.22
CA LYS A 138 -10.49 19.14 -19.24
C LYS A 138 -10.55 17.64 -19.58
N ILE A 139 -9.74 16.79 -18.95
CA ILE A 139 -9.52 15.39 -19.39
C ILE A 139 -10.43 14.39 -18.68
N PHE A 140 -10.98 14.70 -17.49
CA PHE A 140 -11.78 13.72 -16.74
C PHE A 140 -13.11 14.28 -16.22
N GLN A 141 -14.16 14.18 -17.05
CA GLN A 141 -15.51 14.60 -16.70
C GLN A 141 -16.31 13.48 -16.04
N ILE A 142 -16.00 13.16 -14.77
CA ILE A 142 -16.84 12.25 -14.00
C ILE A 142 -18.08 13.01 -13.49
N PRO A 143 -19.30 12.46 -13.59
CA PRO A 143 -20.48 13.05 -12.97
C PRO A 143 -20.32 13.16 -11.44
N ILE A 144 -20.74 14.29 -10.86
CA ILE A 144 -20.66 14.53 -9.40
C ILE A 144 -21.42 13.46 -8.61
N VAL A 145 -22.55 13.00 -9.16
CA VAL A 145 -23.38 11.94 -8.58
C VAL A 145 -22.56 10.68 -8.29
N PHE A 146 -21.67 10.29 -9.23
CA PHE A 146 -20.81 9.12 -9.04
C PHE A 146 -19.83 9.31 -7.87
N VAL A 147 -19.22 10.49 -7.76
CA VAL A 147 -18.30 10.81 -6.66
C VAL A 147 -19.02 10.78 -5.31
N ILE A 148 -20.25 11.29 -5.23
CA ILE A 148 -21.06 11.24 -4.00
C ILE A 148 -21.38 9.79 -3.61
N ILE A 149 -21.84 8.97 -4.56
CA ILE A 149 -22.15 7.56 -4.31
C ILE A 149 -20.92 6.81 -3.83
N MET A 150 -19.77 6.97 -4.51
CA MET A 150 -18.54 6.30 -4.11
C MET A 150 -18.06 6.73 -2.72
N LYS A 151 -18.19 8.01 -2.37
CA LYS A 151 -17.92 8.48 -1.01
C LYS A 151 -18.79 7.78 0.02
N LEU A 152 -20.10 7.65 -0.23
CA LEU A 152 -21.02 6.95 0.68
C LEU A 152 -20.65 5.47 0.84
N VAL A 153 -20.29 4.79 -0.24
CA VAL A 153 -19.83 3.39 -0.20
C VAL A 153 -18.55 3.25 0.62
N CYS A 154 -17.58 4.15 0.44
CA CYS A 154 -16.35 4.16 1.23
C CYS A 154 -16.66 4.36 2.72
N LEU A 155 -17.54 5.33 3.03
CA LEU A 155 -17.91 5.67 4.41
C LEU A 155 -18.65 4.52 5.10
N PHE A 156 -19.59 3.89 4.40
CA PHE A 156 -20.26 2.66 4.87
C PHE A 156 -19.26 1.54 5.14
N THR A 157 -18.31 1.31 4.23
CA THR A 157 -17.33 0.22 4.38
C THR A 157 -16.39 0.47 5.55
N ILE A 158 -15.96 1.71 5.77
CA ILE A 158 -15.16 2.11 6.93
C ILE A 158 -15.93 1.85 8.23
N ILE A 159 -17.21 2.23 8.30
CA ILE A 159 -18.07 1.94 9.46
C ILE A 159 -18.15 0.42 9.70
N MET A 160 -18.29 -0.37 8.65
CA MET A 160 -18.32 -1.84 8.76
C MET A 160 -16.99 -2.43 9.27
N CYS A 161 -15.85 -1.91 8.82
CA CYS A 161 -14.53 -2.31 9.35
C CYS A 161 -14.42 -2.02 10.86
N PHE A 162 -14.90 -0.86 11.31
CA PHE A 162 -14.95 -0.48 12.73
C PHE A 162 -15.88 -1.39 13.54
N TYR A 163 -17.04 -1.78 12.98
CA TYR A 163 -17.96 -2.69 13.65
C TYR A 163 -17.34 -4.07 13.89
N LEU A 164 -16.53 -4.57 12.94
CA LEU A 164 -15.90 -5.88 13.04
C LEU A 164 -14.73 -5.93 14.03
N LYS A 165 -13.82 -4.95 14.00
CA LYS A 165 -12.63 -4.90 14.87
C LYS A 165 -12.28 -3.44 15.27
N PRO A 166 -12.97 -2.86 16.25
CA PRO A 166 -12.86 -1.43 16.56
C PRO A 166 -11.47 -1.03 17.10
N LEU A 167 -10.85 -1.87 17.94
CA LEU A 167 -9.55 -1.56 18.56
C LEU A 167 -8.42 -1.43 17.53
N GLY A 168 -8.31 -2.40 16.62
CA GLY A 168 -7.28 -2.39 15.59
C GLY A 168 -7.45 -1.25 14.61
N CYS A 169 -8.67 -1.06 14.08
CA CYS A 169 -8.98 0.04 13.16
C CYS A 169 -8.75 1.42 13.81
N GLY A 170 -9.09 1.58 15.09
CA GLY A 170 -8.84 2.81 15.84
C GLY A 170 -7.35 3.15 15.96
N LEU A 171 -6.51 2.15 16.25
CA LEU A 171 -5.05 2.33 16.31
C LEU A 171 -4.46 2.74 14.95
N PHE A 172 -4.87 2.08 13.86
CA PHE A 172 -4.44 2.45 12.51
C PHE A 172 -4.92 3.85 12.11
N ALA A 173 -6.15 4.21 12.46
CA ALA A 173 -6.67 5.56 12.21
C ALA A 173 -5.84 6.62 12.96
N LEU A 174 -5.53 6.39 14.23
CA LEU A 174 -4.68 7.27 15.03
C LEU A 174 -3.28 7.37 14.44
N PHE A 175 -2.69 6.25 14.02
CA PHE A 175 -1.38 6.23 13.38
C PHE A 175 -1.37 7.07 12.09
N ILE A 176 -2.37 6.91 11.23
CA ILE A 176 -2.52 7.71 10.01
C ILE A 176 -2.63 9.20 10.34
N ILE A 177 -3.47 9.57 11.31
CA ILE A 177 -3.63 10.96 11.74
C ILE A 177 -2.33 11.53 12.31
N LEU A 178 -1.58 10.75 13.08
CA LEU A 178 -0.29 11.16 13.63
C LEU A 178 0.75 11.37 12.54
N VAL A 179 0.84 10.47 11.56
CA VAL A 179 1.78 10.60 10.43
C VAL A 179 1.45 11.84 9.59
N PHE A 180 0.19 12.02 9.18
CA PHE A 180 -0.22 13.23 8.46
C PHE A 180 -0.10 14.50 9.30
N GLY A 181 -0.37 14.42 10.59
CA GLY A 181 -0.20 15.53 11.53
C GLY A 181 1.25 15.95 11.65
N PHE A 182 2.18 14.99 11.72
CA PHE A 182 3.62 15.24 11.76
C PHE A 182 4.13 15.88 10.47
N GLN A 183 3.62 15.47 9.30
CA GLN A 183 3.98 16.06 8.01
C GLN A 183 3.55 17.54 7.86
N PHE A 184 2.54 17.99 8.62
CA PHE A 184 2.10 19.39 8.65
C PHE A 184 2.82 20.24 9.70
N VAL A 185 3.71 19.68 10.53
CA VAL A 185 4.52 20.45 11.48
C VAL A 185 5.57 21.23 10.69
N PRO A 186 5.61 22.57 10.77
CA PRO A 186 6.59 23.37 10.03
C PRO A 186 8.02 23.06 10.48
N ASP A 187 8.93 22.91 9.52
CA ASP A 187 10.34 22.51 9.70
C ASP A 187 11.09 23.29 10.80
N ASN A 188 10.67 24.52 11.06
CA ASN A 188 11.21 25.39 12.11
C ASN A 188 11.18 24.80 13.53
N TYR A 189 10.31 23.82 13.81
CA TYR A 189 10.24 23.17 15.13
C TYR A 189 10.89 21.77 15.15
N THR A 190 11.23 21.21 13.98
CA THR A 190 11.69 19.82 13.82
C THR A 190 13.21 19.71 13.64
N SER A 191 13.89 20.80 13.23
CA SER A 191 15.36 20.89 13.12
C SER A 191 16.04 20.88 14.51
N CYS A 192 16.09 19.70 15.12
CA CYS A 192 17.07 19.41 16.16
C CYS A 192 18.42 19.14 15.48
N SER A 193 19.40 20.02 15.69
CA SER A 193 20.75 19.92 15.12
C SER A 193 21.44 18.57 15.38
N PHE A 194 21.09 17.90 16.48
CA PHE A 194 21.54 16.55 16.80
C PHE A 194 20.98 15.47 15.85
N LEU A 195 19.70 15.55 15.51
CA LEU A 195 19.05 14.58 14.61
C LEU A 195 19.55 14.73 13.16
N GLU A 196 19.75 15.97 12.70
CA GLU A 196 20.35 16.24 11.39
C GLU A 196 21.78 15.68 11.30
N ASN A 197 22.59 15.84 12.34
CA ASN A 197 23.97 15.37 12.35
C ASN A 197 24.05 13.83 12.36
N ILE A 198 23.11 13.15 13.03
CA ILE A 198 22.97 11.68 12.95
C ILE A 198 22.48 11.25 11.58
N HIS A 199 21.49 11.94 11.03
CA HIS A 199 20.93 11.67 9.71
C HIS A 199 22.02 11.76 8.64
N GLU A 200 22.79 12.84 8.63
CA GLU A 200 23.91 13.04 7.70
C GLU A 200 25.01 11.98 7.85
N LYS A 201 25.37 11.62 9.08
CA LYS A 201 26.34 10.52 9.31
C LYS A 201 25.82 9.20 8.78
N MET A 202 24.54 8.90 8.96
CA MET A 202 23.93 7.69 8.40
C MET A 202 23.89 7.71 6.87
N VAL A 203 23.51 8.84 6.26
CA VAL A 203 23.51 9.01 4.80
C VAL A 203 24.91 8.79 4.23
N LYS A 204 25.94 9.40 4.82
CA LYS A 204 27.34 9.25 4.37
C LYS A 204 27.83 7.81 4.55
N PHE A 205 27.59 7.21 5.71
CA PHE A 205 27.97 5.81 5.98
C PHE A 205 27.30 4.81 5.02
N LEU A 206 26.01 4.96 4.77
CA LEU A 206 25.26 4.09 3.85
C LEU A 206 25.64 4.37 2.39
N GLY A 207 25.87 5.65 2.03
CA GLY A 207 26.35 6.08 0.71
C GLY A 207 27.67 5.40 0.35
N ASP A 208 28.66 5.48 1.24
CA ASP A 208 30.00 4.96 1.03
C ASP A 208 30.04 3.43 1.00
N LYS A 209 29.29 2.77 1.90
CA LYS A 209 29.32 1.31 2.04
C LYS A 209 28.51 0.58 0.95
N CYS A 210 27.45 1.20 0.44
CA CYS A 210 26.53 0.57 -0.52
C CYS A 210 26.55 1.22 -1.92
N ASN A 211 27.48 2.16 -2.18
CA ASN A 211 27.63 2.87 -3.45
C ASN A 211 26.28 3.48 -3.92
N LEU A 212 25.63 4.20 -2.99
CA LEU A 212 24.33 4.81 -3.18
C LEU A 212 24.48 6.28 -3.56
N VAL A 213 23.63 6.76 -4.47
CA VAL A 213 23.57 8.14 -4.94
C VAL A 213 22.14 8.65 -4.75
N PRO A 214 21.92 9.89 -4.30
CA PRO A 214 20.58 10.47 -4.24
C PRO A 214 19.96 10.57 -5.63
N ILE A 215 18.64 10.40 -5.71
CA ILE A 215 17.88 10.50 -6.96
C ILE A 215 17.95 11.93 -7.52
N THR A 216 18.06 12.02 -8.85
CA THR A 216 18.00 13.28 -9.61
C THR A 216 16.66 13.41 -10.35
N SER A 217 16.28 14.63 -10.73
CA SER A 217 15.03 14.92 -11.46
C SER A 217 14.85 14.08 -12.74
N ASN A 218 15.94 13.71 -13.40
CA ASN A 218 15.92 12.91 -14.64
C ASN A 218 15.56 11.43 -14.42
N ASP A 219 15.54 10.96 -13.17
CA ASP A 219 15.25 9.56 -12.84
C ASP A 219 13.78 9.35 -12.41
N ILE A 220 13.00 10.43 -12.25
CA ILE A 220 11.59 10.41 -11.77
C ILE A 220 10.59 10.71 -12.91
N SER A 221 11.07 11.19 -14.07
CA SER A 221 10.24 11.54 -15.24
C SER A 221 9.89 10.35 -16.11
#